data_AF-A0A956SQF4-F1
#
_entry.id   AF-A0A956SQF4-F1
#
_cell.length_a   1.000
_cell.length_b   1.000
_cell.length_c   1.000
_cell.angle_alpha   90.00
_cell.angle_beta   90.00
_cell.angle_gamma   90.00
#
_symmetry.space_group_name_H-M   'P 1'
#
loop_
_entity.id
_entity.type
_entity.pdbx_description
1 polymer ?
#
loop_
_entity_poly.entity_id
_entity_poly.type
_entity_poly.pdbx_seq_one_letter_code
_entity_poly.pdbx_strand_id
1 'polypeptide(L)'
;IQVEFMKLLLGEGRQKGLNLFVESALYSYCPGLAEYQKELLYFASLKNDQNYNLRSPVAAWTLLLFTLEKQEEDVDSFLRAWKCSKKMIQQVKVALKALNFRVKQPLDPLLLYQSGYAIILEVEELLLFLDKPADLTRLEELMDSLPMKDKKEMAVSGFDLLIYFNKSPGKWLGEALDKIEVAIILGDIANEKKAILNWLSETNEIKKEQV
;
A
#
# COMPACT_ATOMS: atom_id res chain seq x y z
N ILE A 1 13.54 16.07 -16.44
CA ILE A 1 12.95 14.88 -17.09
C ILE A 1 11.72 14.34 -16.36
N GLN A 2 11.74 14.22 -15.01
CA GLN A 2 10.59 13.73 -14.22
C GLN A 2 9.25 14.42 -14.55
N VAL A 3 9.22 15.77 -14.57
CA VAL A 3 7.98 16.52 -14.86
C VAL A 3 7.41 16.18 -16.24
N GLU A 4 8.26 16.11 -17.26
CA GLU A 4 7.83 15.76 -18.63
C GLU A 4 7.39 14.30 -18.72
N PHE A 5 8.07 13.39 -18.01
CA PHE A 5 7.64 12.00 -17.93
C PHE A 5 6.27 11.86 -17.26
N MET A 6 6.00 12.60 -16.18
CA MET A 6 4.67 12.61 -15.54
C MET A 6 3.59 13.18 -16.47
N LYS A 7 3.88 14.26 -17.22
CA LYS A 7 2.92 14.77 -18.22
C LYS A 7 2.61 13.72 -19.29
N LEU A 8 3.62 12.97 -19.73
CA LEU A 8 3.45 11.88 -20.68
C LEU A 8 2.59 10.74 -20.10
N LEU A 9 2.80 10.36 -18.84
CA LEU A 9 2.04 9.30 -18.18
C LEU A 9 0.59 9.70 -17.85
N LEU A 10 0.35 10.96 -17.51
CA LEU A 10 -0.97 11.45 -17.08
C LEU A 10 -1.79 12.05 -18.23
N GLY A 11 -1.22 12.17 -19.43
CA GLY A 11 -1.88 12.79 -20.57
C GLY A 11 -2.82 11.84 -21.32
N GLU A 12 -3.86 12.39 -21.95
CA GLU A 12 -4.81 11.62 -22.78
C GLU A 12 -4.12 10.86 -23.93
N GLY A 13 -2.98 11.38 -24.42
CA GLY A 13 -2.15 10.74 -25.44
C GLY A 13 -1.16 9.69 -24.93
N ARG A 14 -1.29 9.19 -23.68
CA ARG A 14 -0.33 8.32 -22.99
C ARG A 14 0.17 7.16 -23.86
N GLN A 15 -0.72 6.37 -24.46
CA GLN A 15 -0.32 5.19 -25.25
C GLN A 15 0.56 5.59 -26.44
N LYS A 16 0.12 6.58 -27.22
CA LYS A 16 0.89 7.10 -28.36
C LYS A 16 2.22 7.71 -27.91
N GLY A 17 2.20 8.49 -26.82
CA GLY A 17 3.39 9.11 -26.24
C GLY A 17 4.42 8.07 -25.77
N LEU A 18 3.97 7.02 -25.09
CA LEU A 18 4.83 5.91 -24.64
C LEU A 18 5.38 5.11 -25.83
N ASN A 19 4.58 4.83 -26.86
CA ASN A 19 5.07 4.15 -28.06
C ASN A 19 6.19 4.97 -28.74
N LEU A 20 5.99 6.27 -28.95
CA LEU A 20 7.03 7.15 -29.50
C LEU A 20 8.27 7.24 -28.59
N PHE A 21 8.08 7.28 -27.27
CA PHE A 21 9.16 7.28 -26.29
C PHE A 21 10.02 6.00 -26.35
N VAL A 22 9.40 4.85 -26.65
CA VAL A 22 10.12 3.58 -26.84
C VAL A 22 10.75 3.49 -28.24
N GLU A 23 10.01 3.84 -29.31
CA GLU A 23 10.49 3.82 -30.70
C GLU A 23 11.71 4.73 -30.92
N SER A 24 11.74 5.89 -30.26
CA SER A 24 12.85 6.84 -30.31
C SER A 24 14.04 6.46 -29.42
N ALA A 25 13.96 5.34 -28.69
CA ALA A 25 14.93 4.92 -27.68
C ALA A 25 15.19 5.94 -26.56
N LEU A 26 14.33 6.96 -26.39
CA LEU A 26 14.51 7.97 -25.33
C LEU A 26 14.49 7.34 -23.92
N TYR A 27 13.77 6.23 -23.76
CA TYR A 27 13.72 5.49 -22.51
C TYR A 27 15.09 5.02 -22.00
N SER A 28 16.07 4.75 -22.87
CA SER A 28 17.41 4.32 -22.44
C SER A 28 18.20 5.40 -21.74
N TYR A 29 17.82 6.67 -21.91
CA TYR A 29 18.43 7.82 -21.22
C TYR A 29 17.70 8.16 -19.90
N CYS A 30 16.59 7.49 -19.60
CA CYS A 30 15.82 7.68 -18.39
C CYS A 30 16.32 6.78 -17.25
N PRO A 31 16.33 7.26 -15.99
CA PRO A 31 16.84 6.48 -14.87
C PRO A 31 16.13 5.13 -14.70
N GLY A 32 16.90 4.04 -14.74
CA GLY A 32 16.40 2.69 -14.47
C GLY A 32 15.48 2.09 -15.53
N LEU A 33 15.41 2.65 -16.75
CA LEU A 33 14.51 2.18 -17.81
C LEU A 33 15.20 1.46 -18.97
N ALA A 34 16.53 1.56 -19.10
CA ALA A 34 17.26 1.10 -20.29
C ALA A 34 17.08 -0.38 -20.65
N GLU A 35 16.83 -1.24 -19.66
CA GLU A 35 16.69 -2.69 -19.86
C GLU A 35 15.23 -3.14 -20.04
N TYR A 36 14.28 -2.20 -20.02
CA TYR A 36 12.84 -2.50 -19.88
C TYR A 36 12.02 -2.20 -21.14
N GLN A 37 12.60 -2.33 -22.33
CA GLN A 37 11.92 -1.99 -23.58
C GLN A 37 10.59 -2.73 -23.73
N LYS A 38 10.59 -4.04 -23.46
CA LYS A 38 9.43 -4.92 -23.62
C LYS A 38 8.32 -4.57 -22.63
N GLU A 39 8.69 -4.35 -21.38
CA GLU A 39 7.79 -3.99 -20.29
C GLU A 39 7.19 -2.61 -20.52
N LEU A 40 7.96 -1.67 -21.08
CA LEU A 40 7.48 -0.35 -21.47
C LEU A 40 6.50 -0.41 -22.65
N LEU A 41 6.72 -1.27 -23.64
CA LEU A 41 5.75 -1.51 -24.71
C LEU A 41 4.45 -2.12 -24.17
N TYR A 42 4.56 -3.08 -23.24
CA TYR A 42 3.39 -3.63 -22.57
C TYR A 42 2.65 -2.54 -21.78
N PHE A 43 3.37 -1.75 -20.98
CA PHE A 43 2.81 -0.61 -20.25
C PHE A 43 2.13 0.40 -21.17
N ALA A 44 2.70 0.67 -22.36
CA ALA A 44 2.11 1.52 -23.40
C ALA A 44 0.83 0.93 -24.00
N SER A 45 0.68 -0.40 -24.01
CA SER A 45 -0.49 -1.09 -24.55
C SER A 45 -1.68 -1.13 -23.58
N LEU A 46 -1.46 -0.90 -22.28
CA LEU A 46 -2.53 -0.85 -21.28
C LEU A 46 -3.57 0.21 -21.68
N LYS A 47 -4.86 -0.13 -21.50
CA LYS A 47 -6.01 0.69 -21.91
C LYS A 47 -5.87 2.15 -21.44
N ASN A 48 -6.30 3.07 -22.29
CA ASN A 48 -6.23 4.50 -22.03
C ASN A 48 -7.39 5.21 -22.75
N ASP A 49 -8.55 5.25 -22.09
CA ASP A 49 -9.72 5.97 -22.56
C ASP A 49 -10.32 6.81 -21.41
N GLN A 50 -11.46 7.46 -21.64
CA GLN A 50 -12.11 8.35 -20.66
C GLN A 50 -12.36 7.67 -19.30
N ASN A 51 -12.51 6.35 -19.26
CA ASN A 51 -12.72 5.58 -18.05
C ASN A 51 -11.41 5.02 -17.46
N TYR A 52 -10.30 5.03 -18.20
CA TYR A 52 -9.01 4.46 -17.82
C TYR A 52 -7.87 5.48 -18.00
N ASN A 53 -7.86 6.50 -17.15
CA ASN A 53 -6.79 7.50 -17.12
C ASN A 53 -6.06 7.48 -15.77
N LEU A 54 -4.73 7.57 -15.80
CA LEU A 54 -3.93 7.73 -14.58
C LEU A 54 -4.16 9.13 -14.02
N ARG A 55 -4.74 9.22 -12.82
CA ARG A 55 -5.19 10.50 -12.23
C ARG A 55 -4.16 11.14 -11.32
N SER A 56 -3.17 10.39 -10.87
CA SER A 56 -2.16 10.88 -9.93
C SER A 56 -0.76 10.37 -10.28
N PRO A 57 0.30 11.12 -9.91
CA PRO A 57 1.66 10.63 -10.03
C PRO A 57 1.92 9.35 -9.22
N VAL A 58 1.23 9.15 -8.09
CA VAL A 58 1.37 7.92 -7.28
C VAL A 58 0.86 6.72 -8.08
N ALA A 59 -0.34 6.80 -8.65
CA ALA A 59 -0.90 5.77 -9.52
C ALA A 59 0.01 5.48 -10.73
N ALA A 60 0.54 6.53 -11.37
CA ALA A 60 1.41 6.40 -12.54
C ALA A 60 2.73 5.69 -12.22
N TRP A 61 3.40 6.06 -11.13
CA TRP A 61 4.62 5.38 -10.68
C TRP A 61 4.33 3.96 -10.22
N THR A 62 3.24 3.74 -9.50
CA THR A 62 2.85 2.42 -9.00
C THR A 62 2.62 1.45 -10.14
N LEU A 63 1.80 1.83 -11.13
CA LEU A 63 1.52 0.98 -12.29
C LEU A 63 2.78 0.73 -13.11
N LEU A 64 3.63 1.74 -13.31
CA LEU A 64 4.91 1.57 -14.00
C LEU A 64 5.79 0.54 -13.27
N LEU A 65 6.07 0.74 -11.99
CA LEU A 65 6.92 -0.16 -11.22
C LEU A 65 6.36 -1.58 -11.15
N PHE A 66 5.04 -1.73 -11.08
CA PHE A 66 4.37 -3.01 -11.21
C PHE A 66 4.63 -3.68 -12.57
N THR A 67 4.47 -2.96 -13.68
CA THR A 67 4.79 -3.48 -15.03
C THR A 67 6.26 -3.79 -15.25
N LEU A 68 7.16 -3.09 -14.56
CA LEU A 68 8.60 -3.37 -14.57
C LEU A 68 9.01 -4.52 -13.63
N GLU A 69 8.03 -5.17 -12.99
CA GLU A 69 8.22 -6.27 -12.03
C GLU A 69 9.13 -5.91 -10.84
N LYS A 70 9.17 -4.62 -10.47
CA LYS A 70 9.96 -4.12 -9.35
C LYS A 70 9.37 -4.57 -8.01
N GLN A 71 10.27 -4.89 -7.08
CA GLN A 71 9.90 -5.23 -5.71
C GLN A 71 9.89 -3.98 -4.83
N GLU A 72 9.35 -4.10 -3.61
CA GLU A 72 9.24 -2.97 -2.68
C GLU A 72 10.61 -2.37 -2.32
N GLU A 73 11.65 -3.22 -2.28
CA GLU A 73 13.03 -2.85 -1.98
C GLU A 73 13.63 -1.96 -3.08
N ASP A 74 13.19 -2.11 -4.33
CA ASP A 74 13.68 -1.35 -5.48
C ASP A 74 13.16 0.09 -5.50
N VAL A 75 11.95 0.31 -4.96
CA VAL A 75 11.19 1.57 -5.11
C VAL A 75 11.97 2.79 -4.65
N ASP A 76 12.65 2.69 -3.51
CA ASP A 76 13.41 3.80 -2.93
C ASP A 76 14.53 4.25 -3.87
N SER A 77 15.33 3.30 -4.36
CA SER A 77 16.47 3.60 -5.23
C SER A 77 16.00 4.15 -6.58
N PHE A 78 14.96 3.53 -7.15
CA PHE A 78 14.42 3.91 -8.46
C PHE A 78 13.86 5.34 -8.43
N LEU A 79 12.94 5.64 -7.50
CA LEU A 79 12.27 6.94 -7.46
C LEU A 79 13.19 8.07 -6.98
N ARG A 80 14.24 7.78 -6.20
CA ARG A 80 15.29 8.77 -5.89
C ARG A 80 16.09 9.16 -7.13
N ALA A 81 16.38 8.22 -8.02
CA ALA A 81 17.04 8.53 -9.30
C ALA A 81 16.17 9.46 -10.18
N TRP A 82 14.84 9.37 -10.03
CA TRP A 82 13.86 10.29 -10.62
C TRP A 82 13.61 11.57 -9.81
N LYS A 83 14.37 11.82 -8.73
CA LYS A 83 14.26 13.00 -7.84
C LYS A 83 12.88 13.17 -7.18
N CYS A 84 12.16 12.07 -6.97
CA CYS A 84 10.88 12.09 -6.26
C CYS A 84 11.07 12.43 -4.77
N SER A 85 10.05 13.05 -4.17
CA SER A 85 10.06 13.39 -2.74
C SER A 85 9.93 12.15 -1.87
N LYS A 86 10.42 12.20 -0.62
CA LYS A 86 10.26 11.10 0.35
C LYS A 86 8.80 10.69 0.53
N LYS A 87 7.88 11.66 0.54
CA LYS A 87 6.44 11.41 0.64
C LYS A 87 5.93 10.59 -0.55
N MET A 88 6.28 10.98 -1.77
CA MET A 88 5.92 10.24 -2.99
C MET A 88 6.46 8.80 -2.96
N ILE A 89 7.73 8.63 -2.59
CA ILE A 89 8.37 7.32 -2.48
C ILE A 89 7.59 6.42 -1.51
N GLN A 90 7.26 6.94 -0.32
CA GLN A 90 6.51 6.16 0.67
C GLN A 90 5.12 5.78 0.17
N GLN A 91 4.40 6.70 -0.48
CA GLN A 91 3.08 6.42 -1.04
C GLN A 91 3.15 5.34 -2.13
N VAL A 92 4.12 5.41 -3.04
CA VAL A 92 4.30 4.41 -4.10
C VAL A 92 4.71 3.05 -3.53
N LYS A 93 5.53 3.00 -2.46
CA LYS A 93 5.85 1.72 -1.78
C LYS A 93 4.59 1.04 -1.26
N VAL A 94 3.76 1.79 -0.53
CA VAL A 94 2.50 1.28 0.03
C VAL A 94 1.56 0.84 -1.09
N ALA A 95 1.39 1.66 -2.13
CA ALA A 95 0.53 1.37 -3.27
C ALA A 95 1.02 0.13 -4.06
N LEU A 96 2.33 -0.01 -4.27
CA LEU A 96 2.90 -1.16 -4.98
C LEU A 96 2.71 -2.46 -4.20
N LYS A 97 2.92 -2.43 -2.88
CA LYS A 97 2.63 -3.57 -1.99
C LYS A 97 1.15 -3.95 -2.07
N ALA A 98 0.26 -2.97 -1.96
CA ALA A 98 -1.18 -3.19 -2.03
C ALA A 98 -1.63 -3.72 -3.40
N LEU A 99 -1.12 -3.18 -4.50
CA LEU A 99 -1.41 -3.67 -5.85
C LEU A 99 -0.93 -5.11 -6.03
N ASN A 100 0.30 -5.44 -5.61
CA ASN A 100 0.86 -6.79 -5.66
C ASN A 100 0.02 -7.83 -4.90
N PHE A 101 -0.59 -7.41 -3.79
CA PHE A 101 -1.54 -8.25 -3.05
C PHE A 101 -2.87 -8.37 -3.82
N ARG A 102 -3.47 -7.25 -4.22
CA ARG A 102 -4.80 -7.19 -4.82
C ARG A 102 -4.93 -7.85 -6.17
N VAL A 103 -3.85 -7.94 -6.95
CA VAL A 103 -3.88 -8.71 -8.21
C VAL A 103 -4.03 -10.23 -7.99
N LYS A 104 -3.85 -10.72 -6.76
CA LYS A 104 -3.86 -12.15 -6.38
C LYS A 104 -4.96 -12.50 -5.37
N GLN A 105 -5.34 -11.56 -4.51
CA GLN A 105 -6.23 -11.79 -3.36
C GLN A 105 -7.32 -10.71 -3.31
N PRO A 106 -8.51 -11.00 -2.75
CA PRO A 106 -9.56 -10.01 -2.55
C PRO A 106 -9.11 -8.90 -1.59
N LEU A 107 -9.81 -7.76 -1.59
CA LEU A 107 -9.52 -6.68 -0.65
C LEU A 107 -9.74 -7.14 0.80
N ASP A 108 -8.66 -7.08 1.60
CA ASP A 108 -8.69 -7.43 3.01
C ASP A 108 -8.71 -6.17 3.91
N PRO A 109 -9.34 -6.25 5.10
CA PRO A 109 -9.46 -5.11 6.02
C PRO A 109 -8.10 -4.59 6.49
N LEU A 110 -7.13 -5.49 6.70
CA LEU A 110 -5.81 -5.13 7.23
C LEU A 110 -5.01 -4.31 6.21
N LEU A 111 -5.06 -4.70 4.93
CA LEU A 111 -4.45 -3.95 3.84
C LEU A 111 -5.10 -2.59 3.68
N LEU A 112 -6.43 -2.49 3.79
CA LEU A 112 -7.12 -1.20 3.79
C LEU A 112 -6.65 -0.30 4.93
N TYR A 113 -6.66 -0.83 6.15
CA TYR A 113 -6.22 -0.09 7.32
C TYR A 113 -4.76 0.38 7.22
N GLN A 114 -3.85 -0.53 6.85
CA GLN A 114 -2.42 -0.23 6.76
C GLN A 114 -2.05 0.71 5.59
N SER A 115 -2.76 0.60 4.46
CA SER A 115 -2.46 1.39 3.26
C SER A 115 -3.17 2.74 3.25
N GLY A 116 -4.30 2.83 3.95
CA GLY A 116 -5.19 3.98 3.95
C GLY A 116 -6.09 4.02 2.72
N TYR A 117 -7.30 4.56 2.92
CA TYR A 117 -8.38 4.61 1.92
C TYR A 117 -7.93 5.21 0.58
N ALA A 118 -7.25 6.36 0.60
CA ALA A 118 -6.85 7.04 -0.63
C ALA A 118 -5.91 6.21 -1.52
N ILE A 119 -5.02 5.42 -0.92
CA ILE A 119 -4.11 4.53 -1.66
C ILE A 119 -4.88 3.33 -2.21
N ILE A 120 -5.76 2.71 -1.41
CA ILE A 120 -6.55 1.57 -1.90
C ILE A 120 -7.48 1.98 -3.02
N LEU A 121 -8.10 3.16 -2.95
CA LEU A 121 -8.91 3.68 -4.03
C LEU A 121 -8.12 3.77 -5.34
N GLU A 122 -6.90 4.33 -5.31
CA GLU A 122 -6.02 4.34 -6.49
C GLU A 122 -5.68 2.92 -6.96
N VAL A 123 -5.41 1.98 -6.04
CA VAL A 123 -5.12 0.58 -6.38
C VAL A 123 -6.32 -0.11 -7.05
N GLU A 124 -7.53 0.11 -6.56
CA GLU A 124 -8.75 -0.44 -7.17
C GLU A 124 -8.95 0.14 -8.60
N GLU A 125 -8.68 1.43 -8.82
CA GLU A 125 -8.66 2.01 -10.17
C GLU A 125 -7.56 1.38 -11.06
N LEU A 126 -6.37 1.11 -10.50
CA LEU A 126 -5.25 0.48 -11.24
C LEU A 126 -5.54 -0.96 -11.66
N LEU A 127 -6.31 -1.73 -10.88
CA LEU A 127 -6.70 -3.10 -11.26
C LEU A 127 -7.42 -3.14 -12.60
N LEU A 128 -8.18 -2.10 -12.92
CA LEU A 128 -8.90 -2.01 -14.19
C LEU A 128 -7.96 -1.94 -15.41
N PHE A 129 -6.79 -1.32 -15.27
CA PHE A 129 -5.76 -1.30 -16.33
C PHE A 129 -5.18 -2.68 -16.60
N LEU A 130 -5.23 -3.57 -15.59
CA LEU A 130 -4.66 -4.91 -15.61
C LEU A 130 -5.72 -5.98 -15.92
N ASP A 131 -6.93 -5.57 -16.29
CA ASP A 131 -8.10 -6.44 -16.49
C ASP A 131 -8.36 -7.35 -15.26
N LYS A 132 -8.17 -6.78 -14.06
CA LYS A 132 -8.43 -7.43 -12.77
C LYS A 132 -9.71 -6.88 -12.14
N PRO A 133 -10.42 -7.69 -11.33
CA PRO A 133 -11.64 -7.25 -10.67
C PRO A 133 -11.34 -6.21 -9.59
N ALA A 134 -11.80 -4.98 -9.83
CA ALA A 134 -11.90 -3.94 -8.82
C ALA A 134 -13.22 -4.07 -8.05
N ASP A 135 -13.22 -3.72 -6.76
CA ASP A 135 -14.38 -3.82 -5.89
C ASP A 135 -14.52 -2.58 -5.00
N LEU A 136 -15.01 -1.49 -5.60
CA LEU A 136 -15.26 -0.23 -4.89
C LEU A 136 -16.38 -0.36 -3.86
N THR A 137 -17.36 -1.24 -4.08
CA THR A 137 -18.42 -1.49 -3.10
C THR A 137 -17.84 -2.11 -1.84
N ARG A 138 -17.00 -3.15 -1.99
CA ARG A 138 -16.31 -3.77 -0.85
C ARG A 138 -15.39 -2.79 -0.13
N LEU A 139 -14.72 -1.89 -0.84
CA LEU A 139 -13.90 -0.84 -0.24
C LEU A 139 -14.72 0.04 0.72
N GLU A 140 -15.88 0.54 0.28
CA GLU A 140 -16.75 1.35 1.13
C GLU A 140 -17.28 0.57 2.34
N GLU A 141 -17.75 -0.67 2.11
CA GLU A 141 -18.22 -1.54 3.20
C GLU A 141 -17.14 -1.81 4.24
N LEU A 142 -15.90 -2.08 3.81
CA LEU A 142 -14.77 -2.27 4.71
C LEU A 142 -14.45 -1.00 5.47
N MET A 143 -14.40 0.14 4.80
CA MET A 143 -14.08 1.43 5.42
C MET A 143 -15.06 1.80 6.54
N ASP A 144 -16.34 1.49 6.35
CA ASP A 144 -17.40 1.73 7.34
C ASP A 144 -17.38 0.71 8.49
N SER A 145 -16.97 -0.54 8.20
CA SER A 145 -16.94 -1.62 9.19
C SER A 145 -15.64 -1.73 9.98
N LEU A 146 -14.58 -0.97 9.61
CA LEU A 146 -13.31 -0.99 10.32
C LEU A 146 -13.50 -0.66 11.81
N PRO A 147 -13.09 -1.55 12.74
CA PRO A 147 -13.26 -1.33 14.19
C PRO A 147 -12.46 -0.16 14.75
N MET A 148 -11.44 0.30 14.02
CA MET A 148 -10.68 1.51 14.29
C MET A 148 -10.02 2.03 13.01
N LYS A 149 -9.84 3.35 12.91
CA LYS A 149 -9.27 4.01 11.72
C LYS A 149 -7.86 4.54 11.94
N ASP A 150 -7.47 4.76 13.19
CA ASP A 150 -6.12 5.17 13.60
C ASP A 150 -5.68 4.37 14.83
N LYS A 151 -4.38 4.09 14.94
CA LYS A 151 -3.81 3.34 16.07
C LYS A 151 -4.09 4.01 17.42
N LYS A 152 -4.30 5.33 17.45
CA LYS A 152 -4.68 6.09 18.65
C LYS A 152 -6.09 5.79 19.16
N GLU A 153 -6.95 5.20 18.33
CA GLU A 153 -8.30 4.77 18.73
C GLU A 153 -8.29 3.43 19.48
N MET A 154 -7.13 2.76 19.56
CA MET A 154 -6.99 1.53 20.33
C MET A 154 -7.31 1.77 21.81
N ALA A 155 -8.19 0.95 22.37
CA ALA A 155 -8.71 1.09 23.74
C ALA A 155 -7.68 0.78 24.84
N VAL A 156 -6.46 0.38 24.46
CA VAL A 156 -5.33 0.16 25.36
C VAL A 156 -4.12 0.95 24.87
N SER A 157 -3.38 1.50 25.82
CA SER A 157 -2.06 2.05 25.62
C SER A 157 -0.98 1.08 26.09
N GLY A 158 0.27 1.32 25.71
CA GLY A 158 1.39 0.56 26.27
C GLY A 158 1.47 0.65 27.80
N PHE A 159 1.08 1.79 28.38
CA PHE A 159 1.05 1.96 29.83
C PHE A 159 0.01 1.04 30.51
N ASP A 160 -1.15 0.84 29.87
CA ASP A 160 -2.16 -0.10 30.38
C ASP A 160 -1.63 -1.53 30.44
N LEU A 161 -0.87 -1.94 29.42
CA LEU A 161 -0.26 -3.27 29.39
C LEU A 161 0.81 -3.44 30.48
N LEU A 162 1.65 -2.41 30.71
CA LEU A 162 2.66 -2.44 31.77
C LEU A 162 2.04 -2.62 33.15
N ILE A 163 0.97 -1.86 33.44
CA ILE A 163 0.23 -1.98 34.71
C ILE A 163 -0.40 -3.37 34.84
N TYR A 164 -1.12 -3.83 33.80
CA TYR A 164 -1.90 -5.05 33.89
C TYR A 164 -1.04 -6.31 34.03
N PHE A 165 0.08 -6.37 33.32
CA PHE A 165 1.01 -7.50 33.38
C PHE A 165 2.09 -7.36 34.44
N ASN A 166 2.18 -6.18 35.08
CA ASN A 166 3.21 -5.82 36.05
C ASN A 166 4.62 -6.12 35.54
N LYS A 167 4.91 -5.71 34.30
CA LYS A 167 6.18 -5.96 33.63
C LYS A 167 6.91 -4.66 33.32
N SER A 168 8.24 -4.74 33.24
CA SER A 168 9.06 -3.62 32.82
C SER A 168 8.93 -3.35 31.31
N PRO A 169 9.11 -2.09 30.86
CA PRO A 169 9.14 -1.73 29.44
C PRO A 169 10.16 -2.55 28.66
N GLY A 170 9.84 -2.93 27.43
CA GLY A 170 10.74 -3.68 26.56
C GLY A 170 10.14 -3.96 25.19
N LYS A 171 10.89 -4.69 24.34
CA LYS A 171 10.52 -5.03 22.95
C LYS A 171 9.12 -5.68 22.85
N TRP A 172 8.76 -6.48 23.84
CA TRP A 172 7.47 -7.17 23.93
C TRP A 172 6.28 -6.22 23.85
N LEU A 173 6.42 -4.97 24.31
CA LEU A 173 5.31 -4.01 24.35
C LEU A 173 4.87 -3.58 22.95
N GLY A 174 5.84 -3.29 22.07
CA GLY A 174 5.56 -2.96 20.67
C GLY A 174 4.95 -4.16 19.93
N GLU A 175 5.54 -5.34 20.11
CA GLU A 175 5.04 -6.59 19.52
C GLU A 175 3.60 -6.91 19.97
N ALA A 176 3.29 -6.69 21.25
CA ALA A 176 1.94 -6.89 21.78
C ALA A 176 0.95 -5.88 21.18
N LEU A 177 1.32 -4.59 21.12
CA LEU A 177 0.47 -3.55 20.53
C LEU A 177 0.21 -3.82 19.04
N ASP A 178 1.21 -4.25 18.29
CA ASP A 178 1.07 -4.57 16.87
C ASP A 178 0.16 -5.80 16.65
N LYS A 179 0.23 -6.80 17.54
CA LYS A 179 -0.67 -7.96 17.50
C LYS A 179 -2.11 -7.60 17.85
N ILE A 180 -2.30 -6.78 18.88
CA ILE A 180 -3.62 -6.25 19.26
C ILE A 180 -4.21 -5.49 18.08
N GLU A 181 -3.40 -4.64 17.44
CA GLU A 181 -3.83 -3.86 16.27
C GLU A 181 -4.37 -4.77 15.16
N VAL A 182 -3.59 -5.79 14.77
CA VAL A 182 -4.02 -6.75 13.75
C VAL A 182 -5.29 -7.50 14.17
N ALA A 183 -5.34 -8.02 15.40
CA ALA A 183 -6.48 -8.79 15.89
C ALA A 183 -7.77 -7.95 15.95
N ILE A 184 -7.67 -6.67 16.32
CA ILE A 184 -8.82 -5.74 16.28
C ILE A 184 -9.29 -5.54 14.83
N ILE A 185 -8.37 -5.22 13.91
CA ILE A 185 -8.73 -4.93 12.52
C ILE A 185 -9.34 -6.13 11.80
N LEU A 186 -8.86 -7.34 12.10
CA LEU A 186 -9.41 -8.58 11.56
C LEU A 186 -10.74 -8.99 12.22
N GLY A 187 -11.15 -8.32 13.31
CA GLY A 187 -12.37 -8.63 14.04
C GLY A 187 -12.25 -9.82 14.99
N ASP A 188 -11.05 -10.30 15.27
CA ASP A 188 -10.78 -11.41 16.20
C ASP A 188 -11.09 -11.00 17.65
N ILE A 189 -10.90 -9.71 17.97
CA ILE A 189 -11.21 -9.12 19.28
C ILE A 189 -11.89 -7.77 19.13
N ALA A 190 -12.82 -7.48 20.05
CA ALA A 190 -13.40 -6.14 20.16
C ALA A 190 -12.35 -5.12 20.62
N ASN A 191 -12.43 -3.88 20.11
CA ASN A 191 -11.62 -2.75 20.58
C ASN A 191 -12.10 -2.26 21.96
N GLU A 192 -12.02 -3.13 22.95
CA GLU A 192 -12.41 -2.88 24.34
C GLU A 192 -11.31 -3.34 25.28
N LYS A 193 -10.94 -2.48 26.24
CA LYS A 193 -9.83 -2.74 27.17
C LYS A 193 -9.91 -4.11 27.83
N LYS A 194 -11.08 -4.53 28.30
CA LYS A 194 -11.26 -5.82 28.98
C LYS A 194 -11.08 -7.00 28.01
N ALA A 195 -11.65 -6.92 26.81
CA ALA A 195 -11.52 -7.96 25.79
C ALA A 195 -10.05 -8.15 25.38
N ILE A 196 -9.35 -7.04 25.12
CA ILE A 196 -7.94 -7.04 24.72
C ILE A 196 -7.04 -7.66 25.80
N LEU A 197 -7.20 -7.26 27.07
CA LEU A 197 -6.37 -7.75 28.18
C LEU A 197 -6.61 -9.25 28.47
N ASN A 198 -7.86 -9.70 28.34
CA ASN A 198 -8.19 -11.12 28.47
C ASN A 198 -7.56 -11.93 27.35
N TRP A 199 -7.72 -11.49 26.10
CA TRP A 199 -7.15 -12.14 24.92
C TRP A 199 -5.63 -12.31 25.05
N LEU A 200 -4.89 -11.25 25.39
CA LEU A 200 -3.43 -11.33 25.60
C LEU A 200 -3.02 -12.33 26.71
N SER A 201 -3.86 -12.49 27.74
CA SER A 201 -3.61 -13.44 28.83
C SER A 201 -3.84 -14.89 28.38
N GLU A 202 -4.85 -15.13 27.54
CA GLU A 202 -5.22 -16.45 27.03
C GLU A 202 -4.24 -16.99 25.98
N THR A 203 -3.67 -16.12 25.15
CA THR A 203 -2.68 -16.50 24.13
C THR A 203 -1.34 -16.97 24.76
N ASN A 204 -1.20 -16.94 26.10
CA ASN A 204 -0.01 -17.35 26.86
C ASN A 204 1.29 -16.60 26.48
N GLU A 205 1.18 -15.53 25.69
CA GLU A 205 2.33 -14.77 25.19
C GLU A 205 2.96 -13.89 26.28
N ILE A 206 2.16 -13.49 27.28
CA ILE A 206 2.61 -12.64 28.38
C ILE A 206 2.07 -13.21 29.69
N LYS A 207 2.92 -13.95 30.41
CA LYS A 207 2.61 -14.37 31.78
C LYS A 207 2.71 -13.17 32.72
N LYS A 208 1.71 -13.01 33.59
CA LYS A 208 1.80 -12.10 34.75
C LYS A 208 2.98 -12.53 35.61
N GLU A 209 3.84 -11.60 36.00
CA GLU A 209 4.82 -11.88 37.04
C GLU A 209 4.05 -12.09 38.36
N GLN A 210 4.19 -13.29 38.92
CA GLN A 210 3.68 -13.59 40.26
C GLN A 210 4.51 -12.78 41.25
N VAL A 211 3.85 -11.99 42.09
CA VAL A 211 4.41 -11.51 43.36
C VAL A 211 4.25 -12.61 44.39
#